data_AF-A0A084GLT7-F1
#
_entry.id   AF-A0A084GLT7-F1
#
_cell.length_a   1.000
_cell.length_b   1.000
_cell.length_c   1.000
_cell.angle_alpha   90.00
_cell.angle_beta   90.00
_cell.angle_gamma   90.00
#
_symmetry.space_group_name_H-M   'P 1'
#
loop_
_entity.id
_entity.type
_entity.pdbx_description
1 polymer ?
#
loop_
_entity_poly.entity_id
_entity_poly.type
_entity_poly.pdbx_seq_one_letter_code
_entity_poly.pdbx_strand_id
1 'polypeptide(L)'
;MSDIIYYDFWYLKSEEINLDGSDTGAIAYEVGINVFADEDFTHLLDDVRISGLGKEEMLAFDLQNAEKLCSKLEEEGLHSVASDIRSSGFYFVMGEKVTV
;
A
#
# COMPACT_ATOMS: atom_id res chain seq x y z
N MET A 1 12.03 -23.47 5.18
CA MET A 1 12.07 -22.52 4.06
C MET A 1 11.23 -21.35 4.54
N SER A 2 11.77 -20.14 4.56
CA SER A 2 10.94 -18.96 4.79
C SER A 2 10.19 -18.71 3.49
N ASP A 3 8.87 -18.95 3.50
CA ASP A 3 8.02 -18.57 2.38
C ASP A 3 8.05 -17.04 2.30
N ILE A 4 8.62 -16.52 1.21
CA ILE A 4 8.71 -15.08 0.99
C ILE A 4 7.31 -14.60 0.61
N ILE A 5 6.82 -13.56 1.29
CA ILE A 5 5.58 -12.87 0.94
C ILE A 5 5.92 -11.68 0.05
N TYR A 6 5.13 -11.47 -0.99
CA TYR A 6 5.33 -10.42 -1.98
C TYR A 6 4.28 -9.33 -1.79
N TYR A 7 4.72 -8.08 -1.69
CA TYR A 7 3.85 -6.92 -1.49
C TYR A 7 3.92 -6.00 -2.70
N ASP A 8 2.76 -5.68 -3.28
CA ASP A 8 2.63 -4.74 -4.39
C ASP A 8 1.74 -3.56 -4.00
N PHE A 9 2.32 -2.36 -4.04
CA PHE A 9 1.70 -1.12 -3.59
C PHE A 9 1.14 -0.31 -4.75
N TRP A 10 0.05 0.41 -4.50
CA TRP A 10 -0.54 1.35 -5.45
C TRP A 10 -1.28 2.49 -4.76
N TYR A 11 -1.47 3.59 -5.49
CA TYR A 11 -2.31 4.71 -5.06
C TYR A 11 -3.62 4.71 -5.83
N LEU A 12 -4.71 5.06 -5.15
CA LEU A 12 -6.00 5.34 -5.78
C LEU A 12 -6.52 6.69 -5.32
N LYS A 13 -7.16 7.38 -6.25
CA LYS A 13 -7.94 8.58 -5.99
C LYS A 13 -9.41 8.24 -6.20
N SER A 14 -10.22 8.49 -5.19
CA SER A 14 -11.66 8.24 -5.19
C SER A 14 -12.41 9.55 -4.97
N GLU A 15 -13.52 9.72 -5.68
CA GLU A 15 -14.45 10.82 -5.43
C GLU A 15 -15.41 10.40 -4.32
N GLU A 16 -15.61 11.27 -3.32
CA GLU A 16 -16.55 10.99 -2.24
C GLU A 16 -17.97 11.36 -2.69
N ILE A 17 -18.89 10.41 -2.56
CA ILE A 17 -20.31 10.62 -2.78
C ILE A 17 -21.05 10.64 -1.45
N ASN A 18 -22.04 11.52 -1.34
CA ASN A 18 -22.99 11.48 -0.24
C ASN A 18 -23.78 10.16 -0.28
N LEU A 19 -24.39 9.79 0.84
CA LEU A 19 -25.27 8.62 0.94
C LEU A 19 -26.49 8.70 0.00
N ASP A 20 -26.89 9.90 -0.40
CA ASP A 20 -27.95 10.15 -1.38
C ASP A 20 -27.45 10.11 -2.85
N GLY A 21 -26.17 9.80 -3.05
CA GLY A 21 -25.50 9.75 -4.36
C GLY A 21 -25.17 11.12 -4.94
N SER A 22 -25.38 12.21 -4.20
CA SER A 22 -24.95 13.53 -4.64
C SER A 22 -23.44 13.71 -4.48
N ASP A 23 -22.83 14.43 -5.42
CA ASP A 23 -21.42 14.76 -5.38
C ASP A 23 -21.12 15.71 -4.21
N THR A 24 -20.11 15.37 -3.41
CA THR A 24 -19.66 16.18 -2.28
C THR A 24 -18.61 17.22 -2.71
N GLY A 25 -17.97 17.02 -3.87
CA GLY A 25 -16.76 17.71 -4.29
C GLY A 25 -15.52 17.34 -3.47
N ALA A 26 -15.62 16.40 -2.53
CA ALA A 26 -14.50 15.90 -1.73
C ALA A 26 -13.80 14.73 -2.45
N ILE A 27 -12.49 14.67 -2.27
CA ILE A 27 -11.62 13.64 -2.85
C ILE A 27 -10.97 12.90 -1.69
N ALA A 28 -11.11 11.58 -1.68
CA ALA A 28 -10.37 10.69 -0.82
C ALA A 28 -9.26 10.00 -1.61
N TYR A 29 -8.14 9.76 -0.96
CA TYR A 29 -7.06 8.96 -1.51
C TYR A 29 -6.90 7.67 -0.72
N GLU A 30 -6.34 6.66 -1.38
CA GLU A 30 -6.07 5.37 -0.78
C GLU A 30 -4.67 4.89 -1.13
N VAL A 31 -4.06 4.17 -0.19
CA VAL A 31 -2.90 3.32 -0.44
C VAL A 31 -3.38 1.88 -0.37
N GLY A 32 -3.24 1.14 -1.46
CA GLY A 32 -3.53 -0.28 -1.53
C GLY A 32 -2.26 -1.12 -1.49
N ILE A 33 -2.35 -2.28 -0.86
CA ILE A 33 -1.27 -3.25 -0.71
C ILE A 33 -1.82 -4.62 -1.05
N ASN A 34 -1.47 -5.13 -2.22
CA ASN A 34 -1.76 -6.51 -2.57
C ASN A 34 -0.68 -7.41 -1.97
N VAL A 35 -1.09 -8.50 -1.34
CA VAL A 35 -0.20 -9.47 -0.69
C VAL A 35 -0.28 -10.79 -1.46
N PHE A 36 0.86 -11.29 -1.94
CA PHE A 36 0.93 -12.49 -2.78
C PHE A 36 1.85 -13.55 -2.21
N ALA A 37 1.56 -14.82 -2.54
CA ALA A 37 2.41 -15.96 -2.21
C ALA A 37 3.55 -16.20 -3.23
N ASP A 38 3.50 -15.52 -4.38
CA ASP A 38 4.43 -15.68 -5.50
C ASP A 38 4.79 -14.35 -6.16
N GLU A 39 5.97 -14.31 -6.78
CA GLU A 39 6.50 -13.13 -7.50
C GLU A 39 5.75 -12.86 -8.81
N ASP A 40 5.06 -13.85 -9.39
CA ASP A 40 4.29 -13.71 -10.62
C ASP A 40 2.91 -13.06 -10.39
N PHE A 41 2.60 -12.69 -9.13
CA PHE A 41 1.34 -12.06 -8.71
C PHE A 41 0.09 -12.88 -9.05
N THR A 42 0.19 -14.20 -9.02
CA THR A 42 -0.89 -15.11 -9.42
C THR A 42 -1.74 -15.60 -8.25
N HIS A 43 -1.17 -15.75 -7.06
CA HIS A 43 -1.86 -16.20 -5.85
C HIS A 43 -1.95 -15.07 -4.83
N LEU A 44 -3.03 -14.28 -4.94
CA LEU A 44 -3.37 -13.24 -3.98
C LEU A 44 -3.76 -13.89 -2.64
N LEU A 45 -3.09 -13.47 -1.57
CA LEU A 45 -3.36 -13.86 -0.19
C LEU A 45 -4.27 -12.86 0.51
N ASP A 46 -4.02 -11.57 0.32
CA ASP A 46 -4.77 -10.48 0.99
C ASP A 46 -4.72 -9.17 0.17
N ASP A 47 -5.66 -8.26 0.44
CA ASP A 47 -5.75 -6.90 -0.11
C ASP A 47 -5.98 -5.92 1.04
N VAL A 48 -4.90 -5.25 1.46
CA VAL A 48 -4.92 -4.29 2.56
C VAL A 48 -5.08 -2.88 2.00
N ARG A 49 -6.00 -2.11 2.58
CA ARG A 49 -6.30 -0.74 2.13
C ARG A 49 -6.28 0.24 3.28
N ILE A 50 -5.60 1.36 3.03
CA ILE A 50 -5.60 2.53 3.90
C ILE A 50 -6.37 3.61 3.15
N SER A 51 -7.64 3.79 3.52
CA SER A 51 -8.60 4.64 2.81
C SER A 51 -8.91 5.93 3.57
N GLY A 52 -9.53 6.89 2.87
CA GLY A 52 -9.97 8.16 3.47
C GLY A 52 -8.83 9.14 3.71
N LEU A 53 -7.70 8.96 3.04
CA LEU A 53 -6.52 9.80 3.19
C LEU A 53 -6.70 11.12 2.45
N GLY A 54 -6.20 12.20 3.05
CA GLY A 54 -5.90 13.42 2.31
C GLY A 54 -4.74 13.23 1.33
N LYS A 55 -4.59 14.16 0.38
CA LYS A 55 -3.51 14.10 -0.61
C LYS A 55 -2.11 14.07 0.04
N GLU A 56 -1.90 14.90 1.06
CA GLU A 56 -0.59 14.98 1.73
C GLU A 56 -0.29 13.71 2.53
N GLU A 57 -1.30 13.13 3.17
CA GLU A 57 -1.17 11.86 3.91
C GLU A 57 -0.83 10.70 2.98
N MET A 58 -1.52 10.59 1.84
CA MET A 58 -1.22 9.58 0.83
C MET A 58 0.21 9.75 0.27
N LEU A 59 0.65 10.98 -0.02
CA LEU A 59 2.02 11.23 -0.48
C LEU A 59 3.09 10.98 0.59
N ALA A 60 2.74 11.03 1.88
CA ALA A 60 3.67 10.74 2.98
C ALA A 60 4.14 9.28 3.00
N PHE A 61 3.39 8.35 2.40
CA PHE A 61 3.83 6.96 2.23
C PHE A 61 5.03 6.83 1.31
N ASP A 62 5.23 7.76 0.36
CA ASP A 62 6.35 7.79 -0.58
C ASP A 62 6.74 6.38 -1.06
N LEU A 63 5.86 5.74 -1.84
CA LEU A 63 6.03 4.33 -2.27
C LEU A 63 7.39 4.04 -2.96
N GLN A 64 8.14 5.05 -3.41
CA GLN A 64 9.45 4.89 -4.04
C GLN A 64 10.62 4.99 -3.06
N ASN A 65 10.36 5.30 -1.78
CA ASN A 65 11.35 5.43 -0.73
C ASN A 65 11.05 4.44 0.41
N ALA A 66 11.80 3.34 0.44
CA ALA A 66 11.59 2.26 1.39
C ALA A 66 11.63 2.70 2.87
N GLU A 67 12.55 3.61 3.24
CA GLU A 67 12.68 4.09 4.62
C GLU A 67 11.40 4.81 5.06
N LYS A 68 10.96 5.78 4.26
CA LYS A 68 9.74 6.54 4.54
C LYS A 68 8.49 5.66 4.50
N LEU A 69 8.40 4.76 3.51
CA LEU A 69 7.28 3.83 3.39
C LEU A 69 7.18 2.95 4.63
N CYS A 70 8.26 2.28 5.04
CA CYS A 70 8.24 1.42 6.20
C CYS A 70 7.92 2.19 7.48
N SER A 71 8.46 3.40 7.67
CA SER A 71 8.10 4.25 8.81
C SER A 71 6.61 4.60 8.81
N LYS A 72 6.05 4.95 7.64
CA LYS A 72 4.63 5.30 7.56
C LYS A 72 3.72 4.09 7.78
N LEU A 73 4.09 2.92 7.26
CA LEU A 73 3.37 1.67 7.53
C LEU A 73 3.32 1.33 9.02
N GLU A 74 4.42 1.57 9.76
CA GLU A 74 4.46 1.37 11.21
C GLU A 74 3.55 2.35 11.97
N GLU A 75 3.45 3.60 11.52
CA GLU A 75 2.50 4.58 12.10
C GLU A 75 1.05 4.13 11.95
N GLU A 76 0.72 3.51 10.80
CA GLU A 76 -0.62 2.96 10.52
C GLU A 76 -0.84 1.54 11.13
N GLY A 77 0.11 1.04 11.91
CA GLY A 77 0.02 -0.25 12.61
C GLY A 77 0.34 -1.49 11.76
N LEU A 78 0.82 -1.32 10.53
CA LEU A 78 1.21 -2.39 9.59
C LEU A 78 2.66 -2.86 9.81
N HIS A 79 3.01 -3.11 11.08
CA HIS A 79 4.37 -3.48 11.48
C HIS A 79 4.87 -4.78 10.84
N SER A 80 3.99 -5.76 10.60
CA SER A 80 4.34 -7.02 9.93
C SER A 80 4.81 -6.77 8.50
N VAL A 81 4.05 -6.00 7.73
CA VAL A 81 4.40 -5.65 6.34
C VAL A 81 5.74 -4.92 6.29
N ALA A 82 5.95 -3.92 7.15
CA ALA A 82 7.22 -3.20 7.22
C ALA A 82 8.40 -4.11 7.60
N SER A 83 8.19 -5.03 8.54
CA SER A 83 9.21 -6.02 8.94
C SER A 83 9.55 -6.98 7.80
N ASP A 84 8.54 -7.48 7.10
CA ASP A 84 8.71 -8.43 6.01
C ASP A 84 9.45 -7.80 4.83
N ILE A 85 9.12 -6.55 4.47
CA ILE A 85 9.83 -5.77 3.44
C ILE A 85 11.30 -5.55 3.80
N ARG A 86 11.60 -5.19 5.06
CA ARG A 86 13.00 -5.03 5.51
C ARG A 86 13.78 -6.34 5.52
N SER A 87 13.09 -7.45 5.81
CA SER A 87 13.67 -8.80 5.83
C SER A 87 13.93 -9.34 4.41
N SER A 88 12.98 -9.14 3.48
CA SER A 88 13.11 -9.55 2.08
C SER A 88 14.08 -8.65 1.31
N GLY A 89 14.20 -7.38 1.70
CA GLY A 89 15.02 -6.37 1.03
C GLY A 89 14.38 -5.82 -0.25
N PHE A 90 13.10 -6.10 -0.49
CA PHE A 90 12.38 -5.57 -1.66
C PHE A 90 10.86 -5.57 -1.46
N TYR A 91 10.20 -4.79 -2.30
CA TYR A 91 8.75 -4.79 -2.50
C TYR A 91 8.44 -4.33 -3.93
N PHE A 92 7.17 -4.22 -4.29
CA PHE A 92 6.75 -3.79 -5.63
C PHE A 92 5.83 -2.58 -5.55
N VAL A 93 5.88 -1.76 -6.60
CA VAL A 93 4.95 -0.65 -6.81
C VAL A 93 4.37 -0.78 -8.20
N MET A 94 3.08 -1.12 -8.28
CA MET A 94 2.38 -1.43 -9.54
C MET A 94 3.16 -2.44 -10.41
N GLY A 95 3.71 -3.47 -9.77
CA GLY A 95 4.50 -4.52 -10.41
C GLY A 95 5.97 -4.19 -10.66
N GLU A 96 6.44 -2.97 -10.37
CA GLU A 96 7.85 -2.60 -10.48
C GLU A 96 8.60 -2.85 -9.16
N LYS A 97 9.70 -3.61 -9.22
CA LYS A 97 10.49 -3.99 -8.04
C LYS A 97 11.28 -2.79 -7.50
N VAL A 98 11.08 -2.48 -6.23
CA VAL A 98 11.87 -1.51 -5.46
C VAL A 98 12.76 -2.27 -4.47
N THR A 99 14.05 -1.94 -4.46
CA THR A 99 15.03 -2.53 -3.54
C THR A 99 15.23 -1.61 -2.33
N VAL A 100 15.28 -2.21 -1.14
CA VAL A 100 15.41 -1.52 0.16
C VAL A 100 16.88 -1.27 0.50
#